data_AF-T1CTD9-F1
#
_entry.id   AF-T1CTD9-F1
#
_cell.length_a   1.000
_cell.length_b   1.000
_cell.length_c   1.000
_cell.angle_alpha   90.00
_cell.angle_beta   90.00
_cell.angle_gamma   90.00
#
_symmetry.space_group_name_H-M   'P 1'
#
loop_
_entity.id
_entity.type
_entity.pdbx_description
1 polymer ?
#
loop_
_entity_poly.entity_id
_entity_poly.type
_entity_poly.pdbx_seq_one_letter_code
_entity_poly.pdbx_strand_id
1 'polypeptide(L)'
;ESVHCAVTSPPYWGLRTYGTEPQVWGGSPQCIHSWETVTIPSGNGQVTHPMVAETLNGSSATRSPRTSTSCINCGAWKGELGLEPTPECYVNHLADVFDGVRTVLRSDGTLWLNLGDTYCTHPAGLTGAKRWKASTLDIRDRTGAEQAGSIDKRVPGLKEKDLVGIPWKVAFELQRRGWWLRADCIWSKRIRCLSRPATDRPGPTSTSSS
;
A
#
# COMPACT_ATOMS: atom_id res chain seq x y z
N GLU A 1 27.41 -16.73 -9.68
CA GLU A 1 27.11 -17.58 -8.50
C GLU A 1 25.60 -17.59 -8.30
N SER A 2 25.00 -18.72 -7.92
CA SER A 2 23.55 -18.86 -7.74
C SER A 2 23.22 -19.35 -6.33
N VAL A 3 22.17 -18.80 -5.72
CA VAL A 3 21.80 -19.06 -4.32
C VAL A 3 20.76 -20.18 -4.20
N HIS A 4 20.81 -20.94 -3.10
CA HIS A 4 19.88 -22.04 -2.83
C HIS A 4 18.60 -21.59 -2.14
N CYS A 5 18.65 -20.49 -1.39
CA CYS A 5 17.52 -20.03 -0.61
C CYS A 5 17.53 -18.50 -0.52
N ALA A 6 16.37 -17.89 -0.71
CA ALA A 6 16.12 -16.48 -0.44
C ALA A 6 15.03 -16.39 0.63
N VAL A 7 15.25 -15.59 1.67
CA VAL A 7 14.27 -15.36 2.74
C VAL A 7 14.11 -13.86 2.91
N THR A 8 12.88 -13.34 2.80
CA THR A 8 12.65 -11.90 2.83
C THR A 8 11.30 -11.51 3.43
N SER A 9 11.26 -10.31 4.00
CA SER A 9 10.06 -9.63 4.47
C SER A 9 10.02 -8.22 3.87
N PRO A 10 9.36 -8.01 2.73
CA PRO A 10 9.26 -6.69 2.11
C PRO A 10 8.35 -5.77 2.94
N PRO A 11 8.35 -4.45 2.67
CA PRO A 11 7.39 -3.51 3.23
C PRO A 11 5.96 -4.01 3.05
N TYR A 12 5.17 -4.04 4.14
CA TYR A 12 3.76 -4.42 4.04
C TYR A 12 2.94 -3.25 3.50
N TRP A 13 2.04 -3.53 2.57
CA TRP A 13 1.25 -2.52 1.89
C TRP A 13 0.49 -1.62 2.87
N GLY A 14 0.82 -0.33 2.86
CA GLY A 14 0.20 0.71 3.65
C GLY A 14 0.51 0.71 5.13
N LEU A 15 1.48 -0.07 5.62
CA LEU A 15 1.73 -0.17 7.06
C LEU A 15 2.98 0.55 7.52
N ARG A 16 3.97 0.72 6.65
CA ARG A 16 5.24 1.38 6.98
C ARG A 16 5.76 2.22 5.82
N THR A 17 6.58 3.20 6.19
CA THR A 17 7.56 3.87 5.35
C THR A 17 8.89 3.74 6.06
N TYR A 18 9.94 3.58 5.29
CA TYR A 18 11.33 3.49 5.71
C TYR A 18 12.08 4.78 5.38
N GLY A 19 11.40 5.80 4.83
CA GLY A 19 11.97 7.12 4.55
C GLY A 19 13.02 7.09 3.44
N THR A 20 12.96 6.11 2.54
CA THR A 20 13.86 6.02 1.39
C THR A 20 13.51 7.04 0.31
N GLU A 21 14.47 7.39 -0.53
CA GLU A 21 14.19 8.23 -1.69
C GLU A 21 13.13 7.57 -2.61
N PRO A 22 12.17 8.34 -3.15
CA PRO A 22 11.15 7.80 -4.05
C PRO A 22 11.77 7.17 -5.31
N GLN A 23 11.41 5.93 -5.59
CA GLN A 23 11.83 5.16 -6.76
C GLN A 23 10.74 5.18 -7.82
N VAL A 24 11.13 5.03 -9.09
CA VAL A 24 10.19 4.93 -10.21
C VAL A 24 9.95 3.45 -10.53
N TRP A 25 8.68 3.07 -10.58
CA TRP A 25 8.23 1.71 -10.79
C TRP A 25 7.31 1.63 -12.01
N GLY A 26 7.50 0.58 -12.82
CA GLY A 26 6.71 0.34 -14.02
C GLY A 26 6.87 1.39 -15.13
N GLY A 27 5.94 1.37 -16.08
CA GLY A 27 5.94 2.24 -17.26
C GLY A 27 6.96 1.83 -18.34
N SER A 28 7.07 2.66 -19.38
CA SER A 28 8.00 2.41 -20.49
C SER A 28 9.41 2.89 -20.12
N PRO A 29 10.46 2.07 -20.30
CA PRO A 29 11.85 2.46 -20.06
C PRO A 29 12.33 3.65 -20.90
N GLN A 30 11.67 3.91 -22.03
CA GLN A 30 12.02 4.99 -22.95
C GLN A 30 11.25 6.28 -22.68
N CYS A 31 10.39 6.30 -21.65
CA CYS A 31 9.56 7.45 -21.34
C CYS A 31 10.36 8.52 -20.58
N ILE A 32 10.28 9.76 -21.05
CA ILE A 32 10.65 10.92 -20.24
C ILE A 32 9.47 11.18 -19.29
N HIS A 33 9.63 10.77 -18.02
CA HIS A 33 8.56 10.84 -17.04
C HIS A 33 8.18 12.29 -16.71
N SER A 34 6.90 12.62 -16.86
CA SER A 34 6.32 13.90 -16.43
C SER A 34 5.40 13.68 -15.23
N TRP A 35 5.72 14.35 -14.12
CA TRP A 35 5.03 14.27 -12.82
C TRP A 35 4.30 15.58 -12.56
N GLU A 36 3.34 15.94 -13.41
CA GLU A 36 2.69 17.25 -13.32
C GLU A 36 1.83 17.39 -12.06
N THR A 37 1.67 18.64 -11.61
CA THR A 37 0.81 19.01 -10.50
C THR A 37 -0.64 19.04 -10.95
N VAL A 38 -1.41 18.03 -10.59
CA VAL A 38 -2.85 18.02 -10.83
C VAL A 38 -3.52 18.85 -9.73
N THR A 39 -4.14 19.97 -10.12
CA THR A 39 -5.03 20.72 -9.24
C THR A 39 -6.42 20.07 -9.30
N ILE A 40 -6.79 19.33 -8.25
CA ILE A 40 -8.12 18.72 -8.15
C ILE A 40 -9.11 19.76 -7.59
N PRO A 41 -10.12 20.22 -8.35
CA PRO A 41 -11.12 21.14 -7.83
C PRO A 41 -11.95 20.48 -6.74
N SER A 42 -12.39 21.27 -5.75
CA SER A 42 -13.24 20.80 -4.66
C SER A 42 -14.54 20.26 -5.26
N GLY A 43 -14.86 19.00 -4.99
CA GLY A 43 -16.15 18.41 -5.32
C GLY A 43 -17.25 19.03 -4.46
N ASN A 44 -17.71 20.22 -4.86
CA ASN A 44 -19.00 20.84 -4.48
C ASN A 44 -19.62 21.58 -5.68
N GLY A 45 -19.19 21.29 -6.90
CA GLY A 45 -19.79 21.80 -8.13
C GLY A 45 -19.51 20.86 -9.28
N GLN A 46 -20.53 20.49 -10.06
CA GLN A 46 -20.35 19.71 -11.28
C GLN A 46 -19.37 20.44 -12.20
N VAL A 47 -18.26 19.79 -12.53
CA VAL A 47 -17.32 20.27 -13.55
C VAL A 47 -17.84 19.78 -14.90
N THR A 48 -18.39 20.68 -15.71
CA THR A 48 -18.93 20.34 -17.05
C THR A 48 -17.86 20.38 -18.15
N HIS A 49 -16.64 20.84 -17.87
CA HIS A 49 -15.52 20.87 -18.84
C HIS A 49 -14.15 20.64 -18.18
N PRO A 50 -13.18 20.01 -18.87
CA PRO A 50 -11.80 19.90 -18.41
C PRO A 50 -11.11 21.27 -18.42
N MET A 51 -10.47 21.67 -17.32
CA MET A 51 -9.75 22.94 -17.20
C MET A 51 -8.26 22.76 -17.52
N VAL A 52 -7.74 23.60 -18.42
CA VAL A 52 -6.31 23.67 -18.79
C VAL A 52 -5.60 24.73 -17.92
N ALA A 53 -4.32 24.50 -17.62
CA ALA A 53 -3.54 25.10 -16.52
C ALA A 53 -3.44 26.64 -16.45
N GLU A 54 -3.80 27.39 -17.50
CA GLU A 54 -3.50 28.83 -17.58
C GLU A 54 -4.50 29.79 -16.89
N THR A 55 -5.61 29.30 -16.34
CA THR A 55 -6.63 30.17 -15.68
C THR A 55 -6.72 30.05 -14.16
N LEU A 56 -5.72 29.45 -13.50
CA LEU A 56 -5.69 29.33 -12.04
C LEU A 56 -5.10 30.59 -11.39
N ASN A 57 -5.95 31.56 -11.06
CA ASN A 57 -5.55 32.68 -10.19
C ASN A 57 -5.28 32.10 -8.78
N GLY A 58 -4.03 32.17 -8.31
CA GLY A 58 -3.54 31.48 -7.10
C GLY A 58 -4.23 31.84 -5.78
N SER A 59 -5.09 32.86 -5.79
CA SER A 59 -5.91 33.33 -4.67
C SER A 59 -7.31 32.74 -4.60
N SER A 60 -7.79 32.02 -5.64
CA SER A 60 -9.16 31.44 -5.67
C SER A 60 -9.22 29.92 -5.52
N ALA A 61 -8.09 29.22 -5.55
CA ALA A 61 -8.06 27.81 -5.24
C ALA A 61 -7.97 27.63 -3.71
N THR A 62 -9.07 27.24 -3.07
CA THR A 62 -9.12 26.88 -1.64
C THR A 62 -8.24 25.67 -1.26
N ARG A 63 -7.33 25.18 -2.13
CA ARG A 63 -6.30 24.17 -1.83
C ARG A 63 -5.04 24.34 -2.70
N SER A 64 -3.89 23.99 -2.12
CA SER A 64 -2.59 23.90 -2.80
C SER A 64 -2.57 22.79 -3.87
N PRO A 65 -1.89 22.98 -5.01
CA PRO A 65 -1.70 21.96 -6.04
C PRO A 65 -0.98 20.73 -5.45
N ARG A 66 -1.38 19.53 -5.86
CA ARG A 66 -0.69 18.28 -5.47
C ARG A 66 0.04 17.70 -6.67
N THR A 67 1.32 17.38 -6.49
CA THR A 67 2.10 16.63 -7.47
C THR A 67 1.49 15.22 -7.62
N SER A 68 1.20 14.77 -8.84
CA SER A 68 0.78 13.40 -9.05
C SER A 68 1.96 12.45 -8.80
N THR A 69 1.72 11.35 -8.10
CA THR A 69 2.72 10.28 -7.91
C THR A 69 2.79 9.34 -9.12
N SER A 70 1.95 9.55 -10.13
CA SER A 70 1.90 8.74 -11.35
C SER A 70 2.23 9.59 -12.57
N CYS A 71 3.01 9.03 -13.48
CA CYS A 71 3.43 9.63 -14.73
C CYS A 71 2.26 9.66 -15.72
N ILE A 72 2.02 10.82 -16.34
CA ILE A 72 0.92 11.00 -17.31
C ILE A 72 1.20 10.24 -18.61
N ASN A 73 2.47 10.18 -19.02
CA ASN A 73 2.85 9.65 -20.33
C ASN A 73 2.89 8.11 -20.39
N CYS A 74 3.21 7.45 -19.28
CA CYS A 74 3.41 6.00 -19.26
C CYS A 74 2.79 5.27 -18.06
N GLY A 75 2.14 5.98 -17.14
CA GLY A 75 1.53 5.38 -15.96
C GLY A 75 2.52 4.86 -14.90
N ALA A 76 3.83 5.08 -15.08
CA ALA A 76 4.82 4.74 -14.06
C ALA A 76 4.49 5.42 -12.73
N TRP A 77 4.80 4.76 -11.63
CA TRP A 77 4.54 5.28 -10.30
C TRP A 77 5.86 5.68 -9.62
N LYS A 78 5.88 6.83 -8.96
CA LYS A 78 7.02 7.33 -8.19
C LYS A 78 6.70 7.33 -6.70
N GLY A 79 7.42 6.51 -5.94
CA GLY A 79 7.20 6.37 -4.51
C GLY A 79 8.07 5.29 -3.88
N GLU A 80 7.76 4.95 -2.63
CA GLU A 80 8.45 3.94 -1.86
C GLU A 80 7.65 2.64 -1.82
N LEU A 81 8.30 1.50 -2.09
CA LEU A 81 7.68 0.17 -2.06
C LEU A 81 6.85 -0.04 -0.78
N GLY A 82 5.58 -0.39 -0.94
CA GLY A 82 4.62 -0.54 0.15
C GLY A 82 3.70 0.67 0.34
N LEU A 83 3.95 1.81 -0.31
CA LEU A 83 3.07 3.00 -0.30
C LEU A 83 2.31 3.20 -1.62
N GLU A 84 2.16 2.14 -2.42
CA GLU A 84 1.46 2.19 -3.69
C GLU A 84 -0.02 2.56 -3.51
N PRO A 85 -0.60 3.30 -4.47
CA PRO A 85 -1.97 3.78 -4.39
C PRO A 85 -3.00 2.63 -4.43
N THR A 86 -2.66 1.50 -5.05
CA THR A 86 -3.54 0.33 -5.16
C THR A 86 -2.80 -0.94 -4.77
N PRO A 87 -3.50 -1.94 -4.21
CA PRO A 87 -2.89 -3.22 -3.88
C PRO A 87 -2.38 -3.95 -5.12
N GLU A 88 -3.04 -3.80 -6.27
CA GLU A 88 -2.59 -4.37 -7.54
C GLU A 88 -1.25 -3.80 -7.99
N CYS A 89 -1.04 -2.49 -7.80
CA CYS A 89 0.23 -1.83 -8.11
C CYS A 89 1.35 -2.36 -7.21
N TYR A 90 1.10 -2.49 -5.90
CA TYR A 90 2.04 -3.11 -4.96
C TYR A 90 2.39 -4.54 -5.34
N VAL A 91 1.39 -5.37 -5.64
CA VAL A 91 1.59 -6.77 -6.01
C VAL A 91 2.44 -6.90 -7.28
N ASN A 92 2.18 -6.06 -8.30
CA ASN A 92 2.97 -6.07 -9.52
C ASN A 92 4.43 -5.67 -9.28
N HIS A 93 4.67 -4.57 -8.56
CA HIS A 93 6.04 -4.12 -8.26
C HIS A 93 6.81 -5.15 -7.43
N LEU A 94 6.14 -5.75 -6.45
CA LEU A 94 6.74 -6.79 -5.63
C LEU A 94 7.07 -8.03 -6.47
N ALA A 95 6.19 -8.41 -7.40
CA ALA A 95 6.45 -9.50 -8.32
C ALA A 95 7.61 -9.20 -9.30
N ASP A 96 7.76 -7.94 -9.75
CA ASP A 96 8.90 -7.51 -10.57
C ASP A 96 10.23 -7.69 -9.82
N VAL A 97 10.26 -7.37 -8.53
CA VAL A 97 11.44 -7.62 -7.67
C VAL A 97 11.74 -9.12 -7.61
N PHE A 98 10.72 -9.96 -7.44
CA PHE A 98 10.93 -11.40 -7.38
C PHE A 98 11.37 -11.99 -8.71
N ASP A 99 10.92 -11.49 -9.84
CA ASP A 99 11.47 -11.91 -11.14
C ASP A 99 12.97 -11.65 -11.24
N GLY A 100 13.46 -10.54 -10.67
CA GLY A 100 14.89 -10.31 -10.48
C GLY A 100 15.55 -11.36 -9.58
N VAL A 101 14.93 -11.68 -8.43
CA VAL A 101 15.41 -12.73 -7.51
C VAL A 101 15.45 -14.11 -8.18
N ARG A 102 14.54 -14.41 -9.10
CA ARG A 102 14.52 -15.68 -9.84
C ARG A 102 15.79 -15.89 -10.66
N THR A 103 16.38 -14.81 -11.20
CA THR A 103 17.59 -14.90 -12.03
C THR A 103 18.83 -15.29 -11.23
N VAL A 104 18.86 -15.01 -9.92
CA VAL A 104 19.98 -15.34 -9.04
C VAL A 104 19.76 -16.68 -8.31
N LEU A 105 18.53 -17.16 -8.26
CA LEU A 105 18.19 -18.44 -7.68
C LEU A 105 18.60 -19.59 -8.60
N ARG A 106 19.03 -20.69 -7.99
CA ARG A 106 19.17 -21.97 -8.68
C ARG A 106 17.81 -22.49 -9.12
N SER A 107 17.82 -23.44 -10.07
CA SER A 107 16.61 -24.12 -10.53
C SER A 107 15.89 -24.93 -9.43
N ASP A 108 16.64 -25.37 -8.41
CA ASP A 108 16.16 -26.06 -7.20
C ASP A 108 16.02 -25.12 -5.99
N GLY A 109 16.22 -23.82 -6.20
CA GLY A 109 16.22 -22.83 -5.13
C GLY A 109 14.82 -22.58 -4.55
N THR A 110 14.76 -22.16 -3.29
CA THR A 110 13.52 -21.83 -2.60
C THR A 110 13.46 -20.37 -2.19
N LEU A 111 12.27 -19.77 -2.27
CA LEU A 111 11.99 -18.42 -1.79
C LEU A 111 10.98 -18.49 -0.64
N TRP A 112 11.34 -17.89 0.49
CA TRP A 112 10.49 -17.76 1.67
C TRP A 112 10.10 -16.29 1.83
N LEU A 113 8.80 -16.02 1.77
CA LEU A 113 8.24 -14.68 1.78
C LEU A 113 7.35 -14.49 3.01
N ASN A 114 7.75 -13.58 3.90
CA ASN A 114 6.96 -13.19 5.05
C ASN A 114 6.14 -11.93 4.73
N LEU A 115 4.82 -12.08 4.67
CA LEU A 115 3.87 -10.99 4.41
C LEU A 115 2.75 -10.96 5.43
N GLY A 116 2.40 -9.76 5.89
CA GLY A 116 1.20 -9.48 6.64
C GLY A 116 0.10 -8.93 5.73
N ASP A 117 -1.15 -9.21 6.09
CA ASP A 117 -2.29 -8.62 5.37
C ASP A 117 -2.68 -7.25 5.95
N THR A 118 -3.34 -6.46 5.11
CA THR A 118 -3.82 -5.12 5.43
C THR A 118 -5.34 -5.10 5.33
N TYR A 119 -5.97 -4.37 6.25
CA TYR A 119 -7.41 -4.13 6.22
C TYR A 119 -7.75 -2.97 5.28
N CYS A 120 -8.85 -3.10 4.55
CA CYS A 120 -9.46 -2.00 3.83
C CYS A 120 -9.89 -0.93 4.84
N THR A 121 -9.37 0.29 4.75
CA THR A 121 -9.73 1.37 5.67
C THR A 121 -9.89 2.69 4.93
N HIS A 122 -10.85 3.50 5.37
CA HIS A 122 -10.97 4.87 4.89
C HIS A 122 -9.84 5.75 5.46
N PRO A 123 -9.38 6.77 4.70
CA PRO A 123 -8.57 7.84 5.26
C PRO A 123 -9.31 8.46 6.44
N ALA A 124 -8.62 8.64 7.56
CA ALA A 124 -9.20 9.21 8.77
C ALA A 124 -9.83 10.59 8.46
N GLY A 125 -11.16 10.68 8.56
CA GLY A 125 -11.91 11.92 8.35
C GLY A 125 -13.10 11.82 7.39
N LEU A 126 -13.21 10.76 6.57
CA LEU A 126 -14.35 10.61 5.64
C LEU A 126 -15.65 10.15 6.33
N THR A 127 -15.57 9.47 7.47
CA THR A 127 -16.74 8.89 8.17
C THR A 127 -17.22 9.72 9.37
N GLY A 128 -16.71 10.95 9.57
CA GLY A 128 -17.10 11.79 10.71
C GLY A 128 -16.70 11.25 12.09
N ALA A 129 -16.01 10.10 12.15
CA ALA A 129 -15.50 9.53 13.38
C ALA A 129 -14.43 10.46 13.97
N LYS A 130 -14.71 11.05 15.13
CA LYS A 130 -13.78 11.92 15.86
C LYS A 130 -12.47 11.17 16.07
N ARG A 131 -11.39 11.69 15.48
CA ARG A 131 -10.02 11.29 15.82
C ARG A 131 -9.86 11.45 17.32
N TRP A 132 -9.44 10.41 18.04
CA TRP A 132 -8.75 10.64 19.31
C TRP A 132 -7.50 11.42 18.95
N LYS A 133 -7.57 12.73 19.16
CA LYS A 133 -6.44 13.63 19.01
C LYS A 133 -5.38 13.16 20.00
N ALA A 134 -4.41 12.36 19.54
CA ALA A 134 -3.14 12.14 20.23
C ALA A 134 -2.26 13.41 20.15
N SER A 135 -2.88 14.58 20.37
CA SER A 135 -2.28 15.90 20.28
C SER A 135 -2.48 16.64 21.61
N THR A 136 -1.72 16.25 22.62
CA THR A 136 -1.32 17.16 23.70
C THR A 136 0.04 16.78 24.31
N LEU A 137 0.58 15.59 24.04
CA LEU A 137 1.91 15.22 24.48
C LEU A 137 2.78 14.87 23.27
N ASP A 138 3.87 15.62 23.17
CA ASP A 138 5.05 15.44 22.35
C ASP A 138 4.99 15.83 20.86
N ILE A 139 5.58 17.01 20.64
CA ILE A 139 6.38 17.42 19.49
C ILE A 139 7.51 16.38 19.33
N ARG A 140 7.21 15.23 18.75
CA ARG A 140 8.21 14.32 18.20
C ARG A 140 7.81 14.04 16.77
N ASP A 141 8.76 14.22 15.87
CA ASP A 141 8.63 14.01 14.43
C ASP A 141 8.10 12.59 14.15
N ARG A 142 6.82 12.46 13.77
CA ARG A 142 6.10 11.18 13.58
C ARG A 142 6.07 10.74 12.11
N THR A 143 7.09 11.11 11.36
CA THR A 143 7.13 11.12 9.89
C THR A 143 6.79 9.78 9.24
N GLY A 144 7.09 8.66 9.90
CA GLY A 144 6.91 7.35 9.29
C GLY A 144 5.48 6.77 9.33
N ALA A 145 4.96 6.52 10.53
CA ALA A 145 3.66 5.88 10.70
C ALA A 145 2.49 6.76 10.21
N GLU A 146 2.66 8.09 10.21
CA GLU A 146 1.63 9.01 9.72
C GLU A 146 1.56 9.05 8.18
N GLN A 147 2.68 8.92 7.46
CA GLN A 147 2.67 8.80 5.99
C GLN A 147 2.03 7.49 5.54
N ALA A 148 2.41 6.35 6.14
CA ALA A 148 1.77 5.07 5.87
C ALA A 148 0.29 5.04 6.31
N GLY A 149 -0.05 5.75 7.40
CA GLY A 149 -1.43 5.96 7.84
C GLY A 149 -2.23 6.95 6.98
N SER A 150 -1.58 7.70 6.09
CA SER A 150 -2.22 8.67 5.20
C SER A 150 -2.57 8.10 3.82
N ILE A 151 -2.12 6.89 3.48
CA ILE A 151 -2.51 6.26 2.22
C ILE A 151 -3.99 5.87 2.25
N ASP A 152 -4.68 6.06 1.12
CA ASP A 152 -6.06 5.63 0.96
C ASP A 152 -6.09 4.12 0.71
N LYS A 153 -6.52 3.35 1.71
CA LYS A 153 -6.57 1.88 1.63
C LYS A 153 -7.92 1.37 1.15
N ARG A 154 -8.71 2.21 0.49
CA ARG A 154 -9.95 1.79 -0.14
C ARG A 154 -9.63 0.91 -1.35
N VAL A 155 -10.18 -0.29 -1.31
CA VAL A 155 -10.15 -1.22 -2.45
C VAL A 155 -11.56 -1.33 -3.00
N PRO A 156 -11.79 -1.00 -4.29
CA PRO A 156 -13.10 -1.18 -4.90
C PRO A 156 -13.62 -2.61 -4.71
N GLY A 157 -14.86 -2.74 -4.22
CA GLY A 157 -15.50 -4.04 -3.98
C GLY A 157 -15.27 -4.66 -2.60
N LEU A 158 -14.43 -4.06 -1.73
CA LEU A 158 -14.27 -4.50 -0.34
C LEU A 158 -14.93 -3.53 0.64
N LYS A 159 -15.55 -4.06 1.69
CA LYS A 159 -16.13 -3.24 2.77
C LYS A 159 -15.01 -2.73 3.68
N GLU A 160 -15.29 -1.62 4.37
CA GLU A 160 -14.41 -1.15 5.43
C GLU A 160 -14.16 -2.26 6.47
N LYS A 161 -12.88 -2.42 6.84
CA LYS A 161 -12.33 -3.42 7.74
C LYS A 161 -12.38 -4.87 7.24
N ASP A 162 -12.65 -5.10 5.96
CA ASP A 162 -12.39 -6.39 5.33
C ASP A 162 -10.88 -6.58 5.09
N LEU A 163 -10.44 -7.84 5.10
CA LEU A 163 -9.08 -8.21 4.69
C LEU A 163 -8.93 -8.03 3.18
N VAL A 164 -7.84 -7.40 2.75
CA VAL A 164 -7.55 -7.19 1.32
C VAL A 164 -7.04 -8.47 0.66
N GLY A 165 -6.43 -9.37 1.44
CA GLY A 165 -5.86 -10.61 0.93
C GLY A 165 -4.54 -10.40 0.19
N ILE A 166 -3.71 -9.46 0.64
CA ILE A 166 -2.42 -9.13 0.00
C ILE A 166 -1.52 -10.36 -0.19
N PRO A 167 -1.30 -11.23 0.84
CA PRO A 167 -0.44 -12.41 0.66
C PRO A 167 -0.94 -13.34 -0.46
N TRP A 168 -2.26 -13.52 -0.57
CA TRP A 168 -2.86 -14.35 -1.61
C TRP A 168 -2.80 -13.71 -2.99
N LYS A 169 -3.04 -12.40 -3.10
CA LYS A 169 -2.87 -11.66 -4.36
C LYS A 169 -1.44 -11.80 -4.89
N VAL A 170 -0.44 -11.66 -4.01
CA VAL A 170 0.98 -11.85 -4.36
C VAL A 170 1.26 -13.29 -4.78
N ALA A 171 0.75 -14.27 -4.04
CA ALA A 171 0.95 -15.67 -4.37
C ALA A 171 0.40 -16.04 -5.76
N PHE A 172 -0.81 -15.58 -6.09
CA PHE A 172 -1.42 -15.83 -7.41
C PHE A 172 -0.70 -15.11 -8.54
N GLU A 173 -0.23 -13.88 -8.32
CA GLU A 173 0.55 -13.15 -9.31
C GLU A 173 1.91 -13.83 -9.57
N LEU A 174 2.60 -14.28 -8.52
CA LEU A 174 3.83 -15.06 -8.68
C LEU A 174 3.56 -16.37 -9.43
N GLN A 175 2.48 -17.09 -9.12
CA GLN A 175 2.09 -18.29 -9.87
C GLN A 175 1.85 -17.99 -11.36
N ARG A 176 1.18 -16.86 -11.67
CA ARG A 176 0.97 -16.40 -13.04
C ARG A 176 2.29 -16.15 -13.79
N ARG A 177 3.33 -15.71 -13.08
CA ARG A 177 4.69 -15.50 -13.61
C ARG A 177 5.56 -16.78 -13.61
N GLY A 178 4.97 -17.92 -13.29
CA GLY A 178 5.61 -19.24 -13.36
C GLY A 178 6.38 -19.65 -12.11
N TRP A 179 6.09 -19.03 -10.96
CA TRP A 179 6.49 -19.54 -9.65
C TRP A 179 5.58 -20.67 -9.19
N TRP A 180 6.06 -21.50 -8.26
CA TRP A 180 5.25 -22.55 -7.64
C TRP A 180 5.05 -22.25 -6.15
N LEU A 181 3.80 -22.04 -5.76
CA LEU A 181 3.41 -21.99 -4.35
C LEU A 181 3.45 -23.43 -3.79
N ARG A 182 4.38 -23.70 -2.86
CA ARG A 182 4.58 -25.03 -2.27
C ARG A 182 3.96 -25.18 -0.88
N ALA A 183 3.95 -24.12 -0.08
CA ALA A 183 3.40 -24.13 1.27
C ALA A 183 2.95 -22.73 1.69
N ASP A 184 1.90 -22.66 2.49
CA ASP A 184 1.48 -21.50 3.26
C ASP A 184 1.91 -21.67 4.73
N CYS A 185 2.85 -20.85 5.19
CA CYS A 185 3.37 -20.94 6.55
C CYS A 185 2.73 -19.89 7.45
N ILE A 186 1.72 -20.30 8.22
CA ILE A 186 0.97 -19.40 9.11
C ILE A 186 1.77 -19.13 10.39
N TRP A 187 2.27 -17.91 10.54
CA TRP A 187 2.85 -17.47 11.81
C TRP A 187 1.75 -17.09 12.81
N SER A 188 1.26 -18.09 13.55
CA SER A 188 0.27 -17.90 14.61
C SER A 188 0.90 -17.30 15.86
N LYS A 189 1.05 -15.97 15.89
CA LYS A 189 1.50 -15.25 17.08
C LYS A 189 0.38 -15.27 18.14
N ARG A 190 0.57 -16.04 19.22
CA ARG A 190 -0.34 -16.03 20.37
C ARG A 190 -0.24 -14.67 21.07
N ILE A 191 -1.17 -13.76 20.80
CA ILE A 191 -1.19 -12.43 21.43
C ILE A 191 -1.71 -12.60 22.87
N ARG A 192 -0.83 -12.41 23.86
CA ARG A 192 -1.18 -12.29 25.29
C ARG A 192 -1.41 -10.81 25.64
N CYS A 193 -2.37 -10.16 24.99
CA CYS A 193 -2.88 -8.85 25.39
C CYS A 193 -4.36 -8.78 24.99
N LEU A 194 -5.28 -8.82 25.96
CA LEU A 194 -6.68 -8.47 25.74
C LEU A 194 -6.76 -6.98 25.36
N SER A 195 -6.90 -6.67 24.08
CA SER A 195 -7.68 -5.50 23.66
C SER A 195 -9.14 -5.97 23.52
N ARG A 196 -10.11 -5.18 24.00
CA ARG A 196 -11.56 -5.50 23.95
C ARG A 196 -11.95 -6.14 22.60
N PRO A 197 -12.86 -7.14 22.59
CA PRO A 197 -13.35 -7.71 21.35
C PRO A 197 -13.92 -6.59 20.49
N ALA A 198 -13.36 -6.42 19.29
CA ALA A 198 -13.97 -5.61 18.26
C ALA A 198 -15.17 -6.41 17.73
N THR A 199 -16.37 -5.83 17.79
CA THR A 199 -17.64 -6.52 17.45
C THR A 199 -17.69 -7.05 16.02
N ASP A 200 -16.81 -6.55 15.15
CA ASP A 200 -16.76 -6.82 13.72
C ASP A 200 -15.77 -7.94 13.34
N ARG A 201 -15.15 -8.63 14.30
CA ARG A 201 -14.13 -9.66 14.02
C ARG A 201 -14.26 -10.87 14.95
N PRO A 202 -14.05 -12.10 14.46
CA PRO A 202 -13.97 -13.27 15.32
C PRO A 202 -12.82 -13.12 16.32
N GLY A 203 -13.16 -13.10 17.61
CA GLY A 203 -12.18 -13.22 18.69
C GLY A 203 -11.84 -14.69 18.96
N PRO A 204 -10.69 -14.99 19.59
CA PRO A 204 -10.40 -16.34 20.05
C PRO A 204 -11.49 -16.74 21.06
N THR A 205 -12.26 -17.77 20.74
CA THR A 205 -13.21 -18.39 21.67
C THR A 205 -12.41 -19.00 22.82
N SER A 206 -12.52 -18.40 24.01
CA SER A 206 -12.07 -19.07 25.23
C SER A 206 -13.06 -20.18 25.54
N THR A 207 -12.81 -21.40 25.07
CA THR A 207 -13.45 -22.59 25.61
C THR A 207 -12.92 -22.81 27.02
N SER A 208 -13.65 -22.33 28.01
CA SER A 208 -13.49 -22.76 29.40
C SER A 208 -14.13 -24.14 29.54
N SER A 209 -13.34 -25.20 29.41
CA SER A 209 -13.73 -26.53 29.87
C SER A 209 -13.91 -26.47 31.39
N SER A 210 -15.14 -26.69 31.84
CA SER A 210 -15.50 -27.00 33.24
C SER A 210 -15.30 -28.49 33.50
#